data_AF-A0A957VFC3-F1
#
_entry.id   AF-A0A957VFC3-F1
#
_cell.length_a   1.000
_cell.length_b   1.000
_cell.length_c   1.000
_cell.angle_alpha   90.00
_cell.angle_beta   90.00
_cell.angle_gamma   90.00
#
_symmetry.space_group_name_H-M   'P 1'
#
loop_
_entity.id
_entity.type
_entity.pdbx_description
1 polymer ?
#
loop_
_entity_poly.entity_id
_entity_poly.type
_entity_poly.pdbx_seq_one_letter_code
_entity_poly.pdbx_strand_id
1 'polypeptide(L)'
;MIGFHFQKPIDRWPEAAAVLPNHSVIKAIDNVQMLHEARGYNPTFFTVLRHHVAQNLPANVDDFKDAARVFFRSFIDDHTFRSLAKSVSAVQHWNEYYGNGQPAEEKARWVLWDAACVEVWNKEYRSQADYAHIKLILAETAVGNDIPIEVAKLAWENDCILGYHPYVPVSKGEIMPGEWEWYSGRWTKMDERYRARGYKVEWFFGEGGPVRDNAPWRGELAPGDGWRHRDALGGQIDQYLRVMEYWCQKTEAWNRVHGYRARGATLFTSGGGDRWKWFETRHPEIVDLARLAAKYPPKLPSDTKPPIDPPDPPVDPAAPPAKVNHAIHLIPQDTSLDELTMLTEAFHPTKSAFTYSADVAHAVMYYDTNKEGLTIWEPERWGGADIVGWFDRRGIPSVTRRFEELTNPKPPTLWGINFIVDELPRHLTKKYGQRAVTEVDTIVVHHSAGSLDVVAIANYHVSSNDWPGIGYHFCIHPDGRIDQTQRLTTRSYHAGGHNDHTVGICLLGNFMKEPPTGEALEALDLLLDYLMEGELVNADTISPHRALVQTACPGDTWEQWWIW
;
A
#
# COMPACT_ATOMS: atom_id res chain seq x y z
N MET A 1 -21.83 -12.33 0.46
CA MET A 1 -22.30 -11.94 -0.89
C MET A 1 -22.25 -10.45 -1.14
N ILE A 2 -22.41 -9.60 -0.12
CA ILE A 2 -22.18 -8.15 -0.21
C ILE A 2 -20.80 -7.81 0.34
N GLY A 3 -20.12 -6.90 -0.33
CA GLY A 3 -18.86 -6.27 0.04
C GLY A 3 -18.90 -4.77 -0.29
N PHE A 4 -17.76 -4.09 -0.18
CA PHE A 4 -17.70 -2.64 -0.37
C PHE A 4 -16.63 -2.22 -1.38
N HIS A 5 -17.00 -1.24 -2.18
CA HIS A 5 -16.16 -0.62 -3.21
C HIS A 5 -15.80 0.81 -2.79
N PHE A 6 -14.53 1.02 -2.47
CA PHE A 6 -13.99 2.29 -2.02
C PHE A 6 -13.19 2.98 -3.13
N GLN A 7 -13.71 4.11 -3.61
CA GLN A 7 -12.90 5.06 -4.38
C GLN A 7 -12.05 5.95 -3.47
N LYS A 8 -12.59 6.27 -2.29
CA LYS A 8 -11.92 6.97 -1.20
C LYS A 8 -12.41 6.36 0.11
N PRO A 9 -11.58 6.32 1.16
CA PRO A 9 -12.03 5.84 2.46
C PRO A 9 -13.09 6.80 3.04
N ILE A 10 -14.11 6.27 3.73
CA ILE A 10 -15.25 7.03 4.28
C ILE A 10 -15.43 6.82 5.78
N ASP A 11 -16.24 7.65 6.42
CA ASP A 11 -16.35 7.61 7.88
C ASP A 11 -16.94 6.29 8.31
N ARG A 12 -16.37 5.77 9.38
CA ARG A 12 -16.94 4.65 10.13
C ARG A 12 -17.07 3.35 9.32
N TRP A 13 -16.36 3.24 8.19
CA TRP A 13 -16.25 2.01 7.43
C TRP A 13 -15.70 0.81 8.23
N PRO A 14 -14.81 0.98 9.23
CA PRO A 14 -14.34 -0.14 10.04
C PRO A 14 -15.45 -0.83 10.85
N GLU A 15 -16.53 -0.12 11.20
CA GLU A 15 -17.69 -0.75 11.84
C GLU A 15 -18.41 -1.71 10.90
N ALA A 16 -18.51 -1.34 9.63
CA ALA A 16 -19.04 -2.23 8.61
C ALA A 16 -18.09 -3.41 8.40
N ALA A 17 -16.77 -3.19 8.38
CA ALA A 17 -15.77 -4.25 8.29
C ALA A 17 -15.87 -5.25 9.46
N ALA A 18 -16.05 -4.78 10.70
CA ALA A 18 -16.20 -5.64 11.87
C ALA A 18 -17.45 -6.54 11.83
N VAL A 19 -18.46 -6.17 11.02
CA VAL A 19 -19.73 -6.92 10.87
C VAL A 19 -19.73 -7.81 9.62
N LEU A 20 -18.91 -7.48 8.62
CA LEU A 20 -18.84 -8.26 7.39
C LEU A 20 -18.39 -9.71 7.67
N PRO A 21 -19.05 -10.72 7.06
CA PRO A 21 -18.65 -12.10 7.23
C PRO A 21 -17.30 -12.39 6.56
N ASN A 22 -16.67 -13.48 6.98
CA ASN A 22 -15.45 -13.99 6.36
C ASN A 22 -15.60 -14.11 4.84
N HIS A 23 -14.50 -13.87 4.13
CA HIS A 23 -14.43 -13.89 2.66
C HIS A 23 -15.28 -12.82 1.96
N SER A 24 -15.90 -11.88 2.68
CA SER A 24 -16.50 -10.70 2.05
C SER A 24 -15.45 -9.92 1.25
N VAL A 25 -15.92 -9.29 0.16
CA VAL A 25 -15.03 -8.61 -0.77
C VAL A 25 -14.84 -7.16 -0.37
N ILE A 26 -13.60 -6.71 -0.31
CA ILE A 26 -13.25 -5.29 -0.15
C ILE A 26 -12.46 -4.88 -1.38
N LYS A 27 -13.03 -3.97 -2.17
CA LYS A 27 -12.39 -3.42 -3.38
C LYS A 27 -11.97 -1.99 -3.11
N ALA A 28 -10.71 -1.65 -3.40
CA ALA A 28 -10.18 -0.30 -3.28
C ALA A 28 -9.56 0.16 -4.60
N ILE A 29 -9.72 1.45 -4.92
CA ILE A 29 -9.04 2.11 -6.04
C ILE A 29 -7.76 2.75 -5.52
N ASP A 30 -6.61 2.40 -6.10
CA ASP A 30 -5.29 3.01 -5.83
C ASP A 30 -4.92 3.12 -4.35
N ASN A 31 -5.49 2.26 -3.51
CA ASN A 31 -5.32 2.33 -2.06
C ASN A 31 -5.12 0.92 -1.48
N VAL A 32 -3.90 0.41 -1.64
CA VAL A 32 -3.48 -0.88 -1.10
C VAL A 32 -3.42 -0.87 0.44
N GLN A 33 -3.12 0.27 1.05
CA GLN A 33 -3.13 0.46 2.50
C GLN A 33 -4.52 0.17 3.10
N MET A 34 -5.58 0.62 2.46
CA MET A 34 -6.95 0.31 2.90
C MET A 34 -7.25 -1.19 2.88
N LEU A 35 -6.71 -1.92 1.90
CA LEU A 35 -6.87 -3.38 1.83
C LEU A 35 -6.11 -4.06 2.97
N HIS A 36 -4.92 -3.56 3.30
CA HIS A 36 -4.15 -4.01 4.46
C HIS A 36 -4.92 -3.78 5.77
N GLU A 37 -5.46 -2.59 5.99
CA GLU A 37 -6.28 -2.27 7.16
C GLU A 37 -7.53 -3.15 7.24
N ALA A 38 -8.23 -3.36 6.12
CA ALA A 38 -9.39 -4.25 6.07
C ALA A 38 -9.04 -5.67 6.53
N ARG A 39 -7.87 -6.18 6.14
CA ARG A 39 -7.36 -7.48 6.62
C ARG A 39 -6.88 -7.46 8.07
N GLY A 40 -6.50 -6.30 8.61
CA GLY A 40 -6.30 -6.11 10.05
C GLY A 40 -7.57 -6.38 10.86
N TYR A 41 -8.74 -6.01 10.33
CA TYR A 41 -10.04 -6.32 10.96
C TYR A 41 -10.47 -7.78 10.74
N ASN A 42 -10.32 -8.28 9.51
CA ASN A 42 -10.61 -9.67 9.19
C ASN A 42 -9.60 -10.21 8.16
N PRO A 43 -8.66 -11.08 8.57
CA PRO A 43 -7.61 -11.57 7.68
C PRO A 43 -8.14 -12.44 6.53
N THR A 44 -9.40 -12.90 6.61
CA THR A 44 -10.02 -13.76 5.59
C THR A 44 -10.72 -12.99 4.47
N PHE A 45 -10.76 -11.65 4.52
CA PHE A 45 -11.38 -10.86 3.45
C PHE A 45 -10.70 -11.09 2.11
N PHE A 46 -11.54 -11.16 1.08
CA PHE A 46 -11.06 -11.19 -0.29
C PHE A 46 -10.84 -9.74 -0.73
N THR A 47 -9.59 -9.32 -0.83
CA THR A 47 -9.22 -7.93 -1.09
C THR A 47 -8.85 -7.74 -2.55
N VAL A 48 -9.40 -6.69 -3.15
CA VAL A 48 -9.27 -6.42 -4.58
C VAL A 48 -8.71 -5.03 -4.80
N LEU A 49 -7.52 -4.95 -5.39
CA LEU A 49 -6.94 -3.68 -5.80
C LEU A 49 -7.27 -3.39 -7.26
N ARG A 50 -7.74 -2.18 -7.54
CA ARG A 50 -7.87 -1.68 -8.91
C ARG A 50 -7.05 -0.41 -9.07
N HIS A 51 -6.32 -0.33 -10.18
CA HIS A 51 -5.62 0.88 -10.57
C HIS A 51 -6.50 1.77 -11.45
N HIS A 52 -6.64 3.06 -11.13
CA HIS A 52 -7.40 3.98 -11.98
C HIS A 52 -6.54 4.53 -13.13
N VAL A 53 -6.91 4.17 -14.36
CA VAL A 53 -6.27 4.70 -15.57
C VAL A 53 -7.19 5.70 -16.25
N ALA A 54 -6.69 6.91 -16.51
CA ALA A 54 -7.48 8.02 -17.03
C ALA A 54 -7.76 7.97 -18.55
N GLN A 55 -7.03 7.16 -19.32
CA GLN A 55 -7.12 7.11 -20.78
C GLN A 55 -7.28 5.67 -21.25
N ASN A 56 -8.32 5.35 -22.03
CA ASN A 56 -8.49 4.05 -22.72
C ASN A 56 -7.21 3.61 -23.46
N LEU A 57 -7.03 2.29 -23.65
CA LEU A 57 -5.97 1.78 -24.53
C LEU A 57 -5.93 2.60 -25.83
N PRO A 58 -4.78 3.18 -26.19
CA PRO A 58 -4.67 3.93 -27.43
C PRO A 58 -5.17 3.08 -28.61
N ALA A 59 -5.89 3.68 -29.55
CA ALA A 59 -6.35 2.99 -30.75
C ALA A 59 -5.21 2.34 -31.56
N ASN A 60 -3.95 2.72 -31.29
CA ASN A 60 -2.73 2.28 -31.96
C ASN A 60 -1.77 1.51 -31.02
N VAL A 61 -2.27 0.66 -30.12
CA VAL A 61 -1.39 -0.32 -29.46
C VAL A 61 -0.96 -1.36 -30.49
N ASP A 62 0.30 -1.28 -30.93
CA ASP A 62 0.92 -2.24 -31.84
C ASP A 62 1.36 -3.52 -31.11
N ASP A 63 1.66 -3.42 -29.80
CA ASP A 63 1.98 -4.55 -28.92
C ASP A 63 1.22 -4.48 -27.58
N PHE A 64 0.23 -5.36 -27.43
CA PHE A 64 -0.58 -5.44 -26.21
C PHE A 64 0.20 -5.92 -24.98
N LYS A 65 1.29 -6.67 -25.15
CA LYS A 65 2.12 -7.14 -24.01
C LYS A 65 2.91 -5.99 -23.42
N ASP A 66 3.48 -5.14 -24.25
CA ASP A 66 4.18 -3.94 -23.76
C ASP A 66 3.22 -2.98 -23.07
N ALA A 67 2.01 -2.79 -23.63
CA ALA A 67 0.97 -2.02 -22.96
C ALA A 67 0.57 -2.63 -21.60
N ALA A 68 0.47 -3.96 -21.50
CA ALA A 68 0.15 -4.65 -20.25
C ALA A 68 1.28 -4.50 -19.22
N ARG A 69 2.55 -4.56 -19.64
CA ARG A 69 3.70 -4.27 -18.76
C ARG A 69 3.64 -2.86 -18.21
N VAL A 70 3.45 -1.86 -19.08
CA VAL A 70 3.34 -0.45 -18.64
C VAL A 70 2.21 -0.29 -17.64
N PHE A 71 1.06 -0.93 -17.89
CA PHE A 71 -0.08 -0.91 -16.97
C PHE A 71 0.24 -1.52 -15.60
N PHE A 72 0.87 -2.70 -15.53
CA PHE A 72 1.17 -3.30 -14.23
C PHE A 72 2.29 -2.56 -13.49
N ARG A 73 3.35 -2.13 -14.18
CA ARG A 73 4.45 -1.37 -13.57
C ARG A 73 3.98 -0.08 -12.90
N SER A 74 2.92 0.55 -13.38
CA SER A 74 2.45 1.83 -12.83
C SER A 74 1.87 1.74 -11.41
N PHE A 75 1.59 0.54 -10.90
CA PHE A 75 1.05 0.37 -9.54
C PHE A 75 1.57 -0.85 -8.78
N ILE A 76 2.14 -1.84 -9.46
CA ILE A 76 2.67 -3.07 -8.83
C ILE A 76 4.13 -2.88 -8.40
N ASP A 77 4.91 -2.12 -9.18
CA ASP A 77 6.32 -1.86 -8.88
C ASP A 77 6.51 -0.73 -7.86
N ASP A 78 5.42 -0.12 -7.41
CA ASP A 78 5.40 0.83 -6.30
C ASP A 78 5.77 0.15 -4.97
N HIS A 79 6.63 0.78 -4.18
CA HIS A 79 7.12 0.24 -2.91
C HIS A 79 5.97 -0.09 -1.92
N THR A 80 4.91 0.72 -1.92
CA THR A 80 3.73 0.50 -1.07
C THR A 80 3.00 -0.76 -1.47
N PHE A 81 2.85 -1.02 -2.78
CA PHE A 81 2.27 -2.28 -3.22
C PHE A 81 3.13 -3.47 -2.80
N ARG A 82 4.45 -3.41 -3.03
CA ARG A 82 5.37 -4.53 -2.73
C ARG A 82 5.32 -4.92 -1.25
N SER A 83 5.43 -3.93 -0.36
CA SER A 83 5.38 -4.17 1.10
C SER A 83 4.03 -4.70 1.60
N LEU A 84 2.94 -4.40 0.89
CA LEU A 84 1.57 -4.77 1.28
C LEU A 84 0.93 -5.84 0.40
N ALA A 85 1.66 -6.43 -0.55
CA ALA A 85 1.15 -7.40 -1.53
C ALA A 85 0.47 -8.61 -0.89
N LYS A 86 0.98 -9.05 0.27
CA LYS A 86 0.35 -10.10 1.09
C LYS A 86 -1.10 -9.81 1.45
N SER A 87 -1.50 -8.54 1.47
CA SER A 87 -2.84 -8.07 1.80
C SER A 87 -3.78 -7.96 0.61
N VAL A 88 -3.33 -8.32 -0.60
CA VAL A 88 -4.12 -8.27 -1.84
C VAL A 88 -4.46 -9.71 -2.26
N SER A 89 -5.73 -10.00 -2.54
CA SER A 89 -6.16 -11.32 -3.07
C SER A 89 -6.23 -11.33 -4.58
N ALA A 90 -6.58 -10.19 -5.19
CA ALA A 90 -6.65 -10.05 -6.63
C ALA A 90 -6.40 -8.61 -7.08
N VAL A 91 -5.88 -8.48 -8.29
CA VAL A 91 -5.76 -7.20 -9.00
C VAL A 91 -6.73 -7.15 -10.18
N GLN A 92 -7.29 -5.97 -10.43
CA GLN A 92 -8.14 -5.71 -11.59
C GLN A 92 -7.35 -4.95 -12.63
N HIS A 93 -7.50 -5.36 -13.89
CA HIS A 93 -7.06 -4.50 -15.00
C HIS A 93 -8.14 -3.45 -15.33
N TRP A 94 -8.14 -2.95 -16.57
CA TRP A 94 -9.13 -2.04 -17.14
C TRP A 94 -10.60 -2.29 -16.76
N ASN A 95 -11.38 -1.21 -16.66
CA ASN A 95 -12.80 -1.20 -16.31
C ASN A 95 -13.70 -0.97 -17.53
N GLU A 96 -14.77 -1.76 -17.69
CA GLU A 96 -15.89 -1.53 -18.62
C GLU A 96 -15.53 -1.22 -20.08
N TYR A 97 -14.96 -2.20 -20.79
CA TYR A 97 -14.56 -2.04 -22.20
C TYR A 97 -15.23 -3.03 -23.17
N TYR A 98 -16.12 -3.91 -22.67
CA TYR A 98 -16.98 -4.74 -23.52
C TYR A 98 -18.41 -4.18 -23.62
N GLY A 99 -18.86 -3.96 -24.85
CA GLY A 99 -20.21 -3.51 -25.17
C GLY A 99 -20.85 -4.37 -26.26
N ASN A 100 -22.11 -4.77 -26.09
CA ASN A 100 -22.81 -5.58 -27.09
C ASN A 100 -22.87 -4.91 -28.47
N GLY A 101 -22.97 -3.57 -28.49
CA GLY A 101 -22.98 -2.77 -29.72
C GLY A 101 -21.62 -2.54 -30.38
N GLN A 102 -20.51 -2.95 -29.76
CA GLN A 102 -19.19 -2.80 -30.37
C GLN A 102 -19.03 -3.70 -31.61
N PRO A 103 -18.30 -3.23 -32.65
CA PRO A 103 -17.90 -4.06 -33.79
C PRO A 103 -17.11 -5.31 -33.37
N ALA A 104 -17.15 -6.35 -34.20
CA ALA A 104 -16.49 -7.62 -33.89
C ALA A 104 -14.96 -7.47 -33.79
N GLU A 105 -14.38 -6.62 -34.65
CA GLU A 105 -12.96 -6.29 -34.65
C GLU A 105 -12.53 -5.57 -33.37
N GLU A 106 -13.37 -4.71 -32.80
CA GLU A 106 -13.10 -4.02 -31.55
C GLU A 106 -13.12 -5.01 -30.38
N LYS A 107 -14.13 -5.89 -30.32
CA LYS A 107 -14.18 -6.98 -29.32
C LYS A 107 -12.99 -7.90 -29.42
N ALA A 108 -12.55 -8.25 -30.64
CA ALA A 108 -11.38 -9.09 -30.85
C ALA A 108 -10.10 -8.43 -30.31
N ARG A 109 -9.96 -7.10 -30.43
CA ARG A 109 -8.84 -6.36 -29.82
C ARG A 109 -8.86 -6.42 -28.30
N TRP A 110 -10.03 -6.31 -27.68
CA TRP A 110 -10.16 -6.46 -26.23
C TRP A 110 -9.81 -7.87 -25.74
N VAL A 111 -10.12 -8.92 -26.52
CA VAL A 111 -9.69 -10.29 -26.20
C VAL A 111 -8.16 -10.42 -26.27
N LEU A 112 -7.50 -9.74 -27.22
CA LEU A 112 -6.04 -9.71 -27.30
C LEU A 112 -5.41 -8.96 -26.11
N TRP A 113 -6.04 -7.89 -25.65
CA TRP A 113 -5.66 -7.19 -24.43
C TRP A 113 -5.75 -8.11 -23.20
N ASP A 114 -6.88 -8.79 -23.01
CA ASP A 114 -7.07 -9.73 -21.90
C ASP A 114 -6.01 -10.83 -21.92
N ALA A 115 -5.73 -11.40 -23.09
CA ALA A 115 -4.68 -12.41 -23.26
C ALA A 115 -3.29 -11.87 -22.91
N ALA A 116 -2.97 -10.64 -23.30
CA ALA A 116 -1.70 -10.00 -22.98
C ALA A 116 -1.56 -9.72 -21.48
N CYS A 117 -2.61 -9.22 -20.82
CA CYS A 117 -2.63 -9.05 -19.37
C CYS A 117 -2.42 -10.37 -18.62
N VAL A 118 -3.10 -11.43 -19.03
CA VAL A 118 -2.93 -12.77 -18.44
C VAL A 118 -1.50 -13.26 -18.62
N GLU A 119 -0.93 -13.12 -19.81
CA GLU A 119 0.43 -13.59 -20.09
C GLU A 119 1.47 -12.83 -19.26
N VAL A 120 1.42 -11.48 -19.26
CA VAL A 120 2.35 -10.64 -18.50
C VAL A 120 2.19 -10.90 -17.01
N TRP A 121 0.96 -10.91 -16.49
CA TRP A 121 0.69 -11.15 -15.06
C TRP A 121 1.23 -12.50 -14.61
N ASN A 122 0.93 -13.57 -15.34
CA ASN A 122 1.34 -14.91 -14.94
C ASN A 122 2.85 -15.15 -15.08
N LYS A 123 3.48 -14.64 -16.14
CA LYS A 123 4.91 -14.91 -16.40
C LYS A 123 5.84 -13.98 -15.64
N GLU A 124 5.49 -12.72 -15.49
CA GLU A 124 6.38 -11.69 -14.95
C GLU A 124 6.10 -11.39 -13.47
N TYR A 125 4.85 -11.52 -13.01
CA TYR A 125 4.47 -11.22 -11.63
C TYR A 125 4.14 -12.47 -10.80
N ARG A 126 3.14 -13.30 -11.14
CA ARG A 126 2.79 -14.52 -10.36
C ARG A 126 3.87 -15.60 -10.34
N SER A 127 4.90 -15.49 -11.18
CA SER A 127 6.09 -16.34 -11.09
C SER A 127 6.97 -16.00 -9.88
N GLN A 128 6.80 -14.81 -9.30
CA GLN A 128 7.47 -14.38 -8.08
C GLN A 128 6.69 -14.84 -6.85
N ALA A 129 7.39 -15.30 -5.82
CA ALA A 129 6.77 -15.85 -4.61
C ALA A 129 5.82 -14.87 -3.91
N ASP A 130 6.17 -13.58 -3.89
CA ASP A 130 5.40 -12.53 -3.22
C ASP A 130 4.07 -12.19 -3.89
N TYR A 131 3.87 -12.61 -5.15
CA TYR A 131 2.66 -12.31 -5.93
C TYR A 131 1.90 -13.57 -6.37
N ALA A 132 2.44 -14.77 -6.13
CA ALA A 132 1.88 -16.03 -6.62
C ALA A 132 0.40 -16.24 -6.21
N HIS A 133 0.02 -15.75 -5.02
CA HIS A 133 -1.35 -15.81 -4.47
C HIS A 133 -2.33 -14.82 -5.09
N ILE A 134 -1.85 -13.81 -5.82
CA ILE A 134 -2.67 -12.71 -6.33
C ILE A 134 -3.29 -13.09 -7.68
N LYS A 135 -4.62 -13.30 -7.70
CA LYS A 135 -5.36 -13.59 -8.94
C LYS A 135 -5.54 -12.34 -9.80
N LEU A 136 -5.70 -12.54 -11.11
CA LEU A 136 -6.11 -11.48 -12.04
C LEU A 136 -7.63 -11.52 -12.25
N ILE A 137 -8.28 -10.36 -12.22
CA ILE A 137 -9.69 -10.21 -12.59
C ILE A 137 -9.78 -9.61 -14.00
N LEU A 138 -10.56 -10.27 -14.86
CA LEU A 138 -10.72 -9.93 -16.27
C LEU A 138 -12.06 -9.28 -16.61
N ALA A 139 -12.16 -8.61 -17.76
CA ALA A 139 -13.35 -8.05 -18.40
C ALA A 139 -14.06 -6.85 -17.70
N GLU A 140 -14.28 -6.90 -16.38
CA GLU A 140 -15.03 -5.90 -15.58
C GLU A 140 -16.18 -5.25 -16.36
N THR A 141 -17.08 -6.10 -16.89
CA THR A 141 -18.04 -5.69 -17.92
C THR A 141 -19.27 -5.02 -17.33
N ALA A 142 -19.66 -3.89 -17.92
CA ALA A 142 -20.85 -3.14 -17.53
C ALA A 142 -22.14 -3.97 -17.68
N VAL A 143 -23.10 -3.72 -16.79
CA VAL A 143 -24.40 -4.40 -16.76
C VAL A 143 -25.06 -4.47 -18.16
N GLY A 144 -25.65 -5.62 -18.49
CA GLY A 144 -26.38 -5.83 -19.74
C GLY A 144 -25.50 -6.26 -20.93
N ASN A 145 -24.18 -6.19 -20.80
CA ASN A 145 -23.24 -6.59 -21.86
C ASN A 145 -22.73 -8.03 -21.68
N ASP A 146 -22.33 -8.65 -22.79
CA ASP A 146 -21.76 -10.00 -22.80
C ASP A 146 -20.24 -9.97 -22.81
N ILE A 147 -19.63 -10.85 -22.00
CA ILE A 147 -18.20 -11.18 -22.07
C ILE A 147 -18.01 -12.25 -23.16
N PRO A 148 -17.04 -12.09 -24.09
CA PRO A 148 -16.75 -13.11 -25.11
C PRO A 148 -16.36 -14.46 -24.50
N ILE A 149 -16.68 -15.55 -25.21
CA ILE A 149 -16.40 -16.92 -24.74
C ILE A 149 -14.89 -17.19 -24.64
N GLU A 150 -14.11 -16.50 -25.45
CA GLU A 150 -12.65 -16.53 -25.49
C GLU A 150 -12.06 -16.04 -24.16
N VAL A 151 -12.64 -15.00 -23.56
CA VAL A 151 -12.21 -14.48 -22.25
C VAL A 151 -12.56 -15.46 -21.14
N ALA A 152 -13.73 -16.11 -21.22
CA ALA A 152 -14.10 -17.15 -20.27
C ALA A 152 -13.14 -18.36 -20.33
N LYS A 153 -12.71 -18.74 -21.54
CA LYS A 153 -11.66 -19.74 -21.74
C LYS A 153 -10.35 -19.30 -21.11
N LEU A 154 -9.89 -18.07 -21.42
CA LEU A 154 -8.67 -17.50 -20.84
C LEU A 154 -8.70 -17.54 -19.32
N ALA A 155 -9.79 -17.09 -18.71
CA ALA A 155 -9.94 -17.08 -17.26
C ALA A 155 -9.87 -18.49 -16.66
N TRP A 156 -10.58 -19.45 -17.28
CA TRP A 156 -10.59 -20.84 -16.84
C TRP A 156 -9.22 -21.54 -16.96
N GLU A 157 -8.48 -21.27 -18.03
CA GLU A 157 -7.18 -21.90 -18.29
C GLU A 157 -6.07 -21.33 -17.41
N ASN A 158 -6.22 -20.08 -16.92
CA ASN A 158 -5.15 -19.33 -16.26
C ASN A 158 -5.45 -18.95 -14.80
N ASP A 159 -6.44 -19.60 -14.16
CA ASP A 159 -6.83 -19.31 -12.77
C ASP A 159 -7.14 -17.82 -12.52
N CYS A 160 -7.85 -17.20 -13.47
CA CYS A 160 -8.33 -15.81 -13.35
C CYS A 160 -9.83 -15.79 -13.01
N ILE A 161 -10.31 -14.63 -12.57
CA ILE A 161 -11.70 -14.40 -12.21
C ILE A 161 -12.35 -13.51 -13.28
N LEU A 162 -13.62 -13.72 -13.62
CA LEU A 162 -14.36 -12.79 -14.46
C LEU A 162 -15.04 -11.70 -13.62
N GLY A 163 -14.79 -10.45 -13.98
CA GLY A 163 -15.42 -9.25 -13.45
C GLY A 163 -16.68 -8.87 -14.23
N TYR A 164 -17.76 -8.54 -13.52
CA TYR A 164 -19.01 -8.02 -14.11
C TYR A 164 -19.64 -7.02 -13.14
N HIS A 165 -20.35 -6.00 -13.63
CA HIS A 165 -21.00 -5.01 -12.78
C HIS A 165 -22.51 -5.27 -12.71
N PRO A 166 -23.04 -6.04 -11.74
CA PRO A 166 -24.45 -6.43 -11.69
C PRO A 166 -25.32 -5.35 -11.03
N TYR A 167 -25.37 -4.16 -11.61
CA TYR A 167 -26.32 -3.14 -11.17
C TYR A 167 -27.77 -3.65 -11.32
N VAL A 168 -28.63 -3.24 -10.39
CA VAL A 168 -30.05 -3.63 -10.33
C VAL A 168 -30.90 -2.45 -10.79
N PRO A 169 -31.40 -2.46 -12.05
CA PRO A 169 -32.33 -1.45 -12.55
C PRO A 169 -33.59 -1.33 -11.68
N VAL A 170 -33.84 -0.12 -11.22
CA VAL A 170 -35.03 0.25 -10.45
C VAL A 170 -35.68 1.50 -11.03
N SER A 171 -37.00 1.59 -10.89
CA SER A 171 -37.78 2.77 -11.26
C SER A 171 -38.80 3.04 -10.16
N LYS A 172 -38.69 4.21 -9.51
CA LYS A 172 -39.59 4.66 -8.43
C LYS A 172 -39.76 3.63 -7.31
N GLY A 173 -38.66 3.05 -6.87
CA GLY A 173 -38.61 2.06 -5.79
C GLY A 173 -38.79 0.60 -6.23
N GLU A 174 -39.30 0.36 -7.44
CA GLU A 174 -39.61 -0.99 -7.91
C GLU A 174 -38.48 -1.56 -8.78
N ILE A 175 -38.19 -2.85 -8.62
CA ILE A 175 -37.27 -3.59 -9.49
C ILE A 175 -37.94 -3.76 -10.85
N MET A 176 -37.21 -3.49 -11.92
CA MET A 176 -37.76 -3.56 -13.28
C MET A 176 -38.17 -5.00 -13.65
N PRO A 177 -39.25 -5.20 -14.43
CA PRO A 177 -39.57 -6.51 -14.99
C PRO A 177 -38.42 -7.07 -15.86
N GLY A 178 -38.11 -8.36 -15.72
CA GLY A 178 -37.03 -9.00 -16.48
C GLY A 178 -35.61 -8.63 -16.04
N GLU A 179 -35.48 -7.83 -14.97
CA GLU A 179 -34.20 -7.32 -14.47
C GLU A 179 -33.11 -8.41 -14.35
N TRP A 180 -33.40 -9.53 -13.67
CA TRP A 180 -32.40 -10.57 -13.45
C TRP A 180 -31.87 -11.18 -14.75
N GLU A 181 -32.74 -11.46 -15.71
CA GLU A 181 -32.34 -12.11 -16.97
C GLU A 181 -31.48 -11.19 -17.84
N TRP A 182 -31.84 -9.91 -17.89
CA TRP A 182 -31.23 -8.97 -18.83
C TRP A 182 -30.11 -8.12 -18.21
N TYR A 183 -30.04 -8.00 -16.88
CA TYR A 183 -29.17 -7.05 -16.17
C TYR A 183 -28.33 -7.70 -15.07
N SER A 184 -28.71 -7.61 -13.78
CA SER A 184 -27.83 -8.01 -12.67
C SER A 184 -27.53 -9.52 -12.61
N GLY A 185 -28.40 -10.34 -13.20
CA GLY A 185 -28.24 -11.80 -13.30
C GLY A 185 -27.82 -12.28 -14.68
N ARG A 186 -27.58 -11.39 -15.66
CA ARG A 186 -27.25 -11.75 -17.05
C ARG A 186 -26.03 -12.67 -17.15
N TRP A 187 -25.06 -12.50 -16.25
CA TRP A 187 -23.88 -13.35 -16.13
C TRP A 187 -24.22 -14.84 -15.94
N THR A 188 -25.39 -15.18 -15.36
CA THR A 188 -25.82 -16.58 -15.22
C THR A 188 -26.09 -17.25 -16.57
N LYS A 189 -26.63 -16.51 -17.55
CA LYS A 189 -26.81 -16.97 -18.94
C LYS A 189 -25.49 -17.07 -19.69
N MET A 190 -24.55 -16.18 -19.41
CA MET A 190 -23.19 -16.30 -19.91
C MET A 190 -22.54 -17.59 -19.37
N ASP A 191 -22.62 -17.80 -18.06
CA ASP A 191 -22.06 -18.98 -17.40
C ASP A 191 -22.66 -20.30 -17.91
N GLU A 192 -23.96 -20.35 -18.18
CA GLU A 192 -24.59 -21.51 -18.86
C GLU A 192 -23.89 -21.84 -20.20
N ARG A 193 -23.62 -20.82 -21.03
CA ARG A 193 -22.92 -20.98 -22.31
C ARG A 193 -21.44 -21.37 -22.12
N TYR A 194 -20.82 -20.94 -21.03
CA TYR A 194 -19.41 -21.21 -20.72
C TYR A 194 -19.25 -22.65 -20.24
N ARG A 195 -20.10 -23.08 -19.30
CA ARG A 195 -20.13 -24.46 -18.80
C ARG A 195 -20.46 -25.48 -19.87
N ALA A 196 -21.32 -25.13 -20.83
CA ALA A 196 -21.59 -25.99 -22.00
C ALA A 196 -20.33 -26.29 -22.84
N ARG A 197 -19.27 -25.48 -22.69
CA ARG A 197 -17.95 -25.68 -23.30
C ARG A 197 -16.86 -26.15 -22.32
N GLY A 198 -17.25 -26.49 -21.09
CA GLY A 198 -16.34 -27.00 -20.06
C GLY A 198 -15.64 -25.92 -19.23
N TYR A 199 -15.97 -24.63 -19.40
CA TYR A 199 -15.36 -23.55 -18.63
C TYR A 199 -16.19 -23.24 -17.38
N LYS A 200 -15.65 -23.52 -16.19
CA LYS A 200 -16.28 -23.26 -14.89
C LYS A 200 -15.61 -22.05 -14.21
N VAL A 201 -15.80 -20.86 -14.77
CA VAL A 201 -15.16 -19.63 -14.30
C VAL A 201 -15.62 -19.20 -12.91
N GLU A 202 -14.76 -18.51 -12.16
CA GLU A 202 -15.17 -17.76 -10.97
C GLU A 202 -15.71 -16.38 -11.38
N TRP A 203 -16.68 -15.87 -10.62
CA TRP A 203 -17.29 -14.55 -10.84
C TRP A 203 -17.01 -13.63 -9.65
N PHE A 204 -16.56 -12.43 -9.97
CA PHE A 204 -16.47 -11.31 -9.05
C PHE A 204 -17.30 -10.15 -9.60
N PHE A 205 -17.96 -9.42 -8.71
CA PHE A 205 -18.85 -8.36 -9.10
C PHE A 205 -18.35 -6.99 -8.62
N GLY A 206 -17.66 -6.29 -9.51
CA GLY A 206 -16.84 -5.10 -9.19
C GLY A 206 -17.59 -3.87 -8.75
N GLU A 207 -18.84 -3.76 -9.18
CA GLU A 207 -19.70 -2.62 -8.90
C GLU A 207 -21.14 -3.09 -8.96
N GLY A 208 -21.93 -2.75 -7.94
CA GLY A 208 -23.32 -3.16 -7.89
C GLY A 208 -24.18 -2.22 -7.06
N GLY A 209 -25.46 -2.57 -7.00
CA GLY A 209 -26.47 -1.81 -6.29
C GLY A 209 -27.58 -1.29 -7.21
N PRO A 210 -28.60 -0.63 -6.64
CA PRO A 210 -29.71 -0.07 -7.38
C PRO A 210 -29.28 1.09 -8.27
N VAL A 211 -29.77 1.09 -9.51
CA VAL A 211 -29.53 2.16 -10.50
C VAL A 211 -30.82 2.55 -11.20
N ARG A 212 -30.97 3.83 -11.52
CA ARG A 212 -32.16 4.33 -12.20
C ARG A 212 -32.24 3.76 -13.62
N ASP A 213 -33.42 3.25 -13.95
CA ASP A 213 -33.84 3.04 -15.32
C ASP A 213 -34.37 4.36 -15.94
N ASN A 214 -33.84 4.79 -17.10
CA ASN A 214 -34.31 6.00 -17.80
C ASN A 214 -35.63 5.78 -18.53
N ALA A 215 -35.92 4.55 -18.95
CA ALA A 215 -37.04 4.23 -19.81
C ALA A 215 -37.41 2.75 -19.67
N PRO A 216 -38.46 2.42 -18.89
CA PRO A 216 -38.88 1.03 -18.60
C PRO A 216 -39.23 0.16 -19.81
N TRP A 217 -39.23 0.77 -21.01
CA TRP A 217 -39.63 0.16 -22.27
C TRP A 217 -38.57 0.28 -23.39
N ARG A 218 -37.44 0.95 -23.14
CA ARG A 218 -36.35 1.12 -24.12
C ARG A 218 -35.00 0.55 -23.67
N GLY A 219 -34.87 0.13 -22.40
CA GLY A 219 -33.68 -0.55 -21.89
C GLY A 219 -32.45 0.35 -21.73
N GLU A 220 -32.64 1.67 -21.68
CA GLU A 220 -31.57 2.64 -21.43
C GLU A 220 -31.41 2.85 -19.92
N LEU A 221 -30.29 2.40 -19.36
CA LEU A 221 -29.96 2.69 -17.97
C LEU A 221 -29.37 4.09 -17.82
N ALA A 222 -29.61 4.73 -16.68
CA ALA A 222 -28.81 5.88 -16.24
C ALA A 222 -27.78 5.41 -15.21
N PRO A 223 -26.62 4.86 -15.64
CA PRO A 223 -25.62 4.32 -14.73
C PRO A 223 -25.03 5.37 -13.78
N GLY A 224 -25.24 6.67 -14.01
CA GLY A 224 -24.86 7.74 -13.09
C GLY A 224 -25.87 8.02 -11.96
N ASP A 225 -27.09 7.50 -12.06
CA ASP A 225 -28.19 7.78 -11.13
C ASP A 225 -28.43 6.60 -10.19
N GLY A 226 -27.58 6.47 -9.18
CA GLY A 226 -27.66 5.43 -8.16
C GLY A 226 -28.86 5.53 -7.21
N TRP A 227 -28.87 4.68 -6.19
CA TRP A 227 -29.98 4.50 -5.26
C TRP A 227 -30.49 5.79 -4.57
N ARG A 228 -29.64 6.80 -4.40
CA ARG A 228 -30.06 8.10 -3.82
C ARG A 228 -30.87 8.98 -4.78
N HIS A 229 -30.83 8.71 -6.08
CA HIS A 229 -31.60 9.48 -7.05
C HIS A 229 -33.10 9.31 -6.78
N ARG A 230 -33.87 10.42 -6.83
CA ARG A 230 -35.31 10.44 -6.49
C ARG A 230 -36.15 9.44 -7.27
N ASP A 231 -35.78 9.21 -8.53
CA ASP A 231 -36.47 8.33 -9.46
C ASP A 231 -35.91 6.88 -9.42
N ALA A 232 -34.84 6.64 -8.66
CA ALA A 232 -34.38 5.30 -8.28
C ALA A 232 -35.07 4.88 -6.96
N LEU A 233 -34.36 4.90 -5.83
CA LEU A 233 -34.92 4.61 -4.50
C LEU A 233 -35.10 5.86 -3.62
N GLY A 234 -34.66 7.03 -4.09
CA GLY A 234 -34.77 8.30 -3.36
C GLY A 234 -34.02 8.33 -2.04
N GLY A 235 -32.95 7.55 -1.90
CA GLY A 235 -32.13 7.53 -0.68
C GLY A 235 -32.76 6.79 0.50
N GLN A 236 -33.79 5.98 0.26
CA GLN A 236 -34.46 5.21 1.31
C GLN A 236 -33.72 3.90 1.59
N ILE A 237 -33.07 3.80 2.76
CA ILE A 237 -32.25 2.64 3.13
C ILE A 237 -33.04 1.33 3.17
N ASP A 238 -34.27 1.33 3.68
CA ASP A 238 -35.11 0.12 3.71
C ASP A 238 -35.38 -0.45 2.31
N GLN A 239 -35.54 0.44 1.32
CA GLN A 239 -35.69 0.03 -0.07
C GLN A 239 -34.39 -0.52 -0.64
N TYR A 240 -33.26 0.09 -0.29
CA TYR A 240 -31.94 -0.39 -0.71
C TYR A 240 -31.66 -1.78 -0.15
N LEU A 241 -31.91 -1.99 1.14
CA LEU A 241 -31.81 -3.30 1.80
C LEU A 241 -32.71 -4.35 1.14
N ARG A 242 -33.97 -4.00 0.82
CA ARG A 242 -34.89 -4.89 0.09
C ARG A 242 -34.33 -5.32 -1.27
N VAL A 243 -33.83 -4.37 -2.06
CA VAL A 243 -33.29 -4.66 -3.40
C VAL A 243 -32.03 -5.52 -3.31
N MET A 244 -31.14 -5.21 -2.37
CA MET A 244 -29.93 -6.01 -2.17
C MET A 244 -30.20 -7.38 -1.58
N GLU A 245 -31.23 -7.52 -0.74
CA GLU A 245 -31.67 -8.83 -0.25
C GLU A 245 -32.19 -9.70 -1.40
N TYR A 246 -33.00 -9.13 -2.29
CA TYR A 246 -33.43 -9.80 -3.52
C TYR A 246 -32.23 -10.31 -4.35
N TRP A 247 -31.22 -9.44 -4.57
CA TRP A 247 -30.04 -9.81 -5.34
C TRP A 247 -29.22 -10.92 -4.64
N CYS A 248 -29.07 -10.83 -3.31
CA CYS A 248 -28.39 -11.86 -2.51
C CYS A 248 -29.10 -13.22 -2.59
N GLN A 249 -30.44 -13.24 -2.48
CA GLN A 249 -31.23 -14.47 -2.57
C GLN A 249 -31.07 -15.14 -3.93
N LYS A 250 -31.14 -14.37 -5.02
CA LYS A 250 -30.94 -14.88 -6.39
C LYS A 250 -29.55 -15.45 -6.60
N THR A 251 -28.53 -14.73 -6.14
CA THR A 251 -27.12 -15.15 -6.31
C THR A 251 -26.78 -16.36 -5.43
N GLU A 252 -27.28 -16.41 -4.18
CA GLU A 252 -27.10 -17.58 -3.30
C GLU A 252 -27.81 -18.81 -3.86
N ALA A 253 -29.03 -18.66 -4.41
CA ALA A 253 -29.73 -19.76 -5.06
C ALA A 253 -28.92 -20.34 -6.24
N TRP A 254 -28.29 -19.48 -7.04
CA TRP A 254 -27.39 -19.91 -8.10
C TRP A 254 -26.15 -20.61 -7.52
N ASN A 255 -25.49 -20.02 -6.53
CA ASN A 255 -24.27 -20.55 -5.92
C ASN A 255 -24.44 -21.96 -5.33
N ARG A 256 -25.59 -22.24 -4.69
CA ARG A 256 -25.92 -23.55 -4.09
C ARG A 256 -25.84 -24.72 -5.07
N VAL A 257 -26.12 -24.48 -6.35
CA VAL A 257 -26.12 -25.53 -7.39
C VAL A 257 -24.93 -25.41 -8.34
N HIS A 258 -24.06 -24.42 -8.13
CA HIS A 258 -22.92 -24.12 -9.02
C HIS A 258 -21.58 -24.02 -8.29
N GLY A 259 -21.49 -24.60 -7.09
CA GLY A 259 -20.23 -24.77 -6.36
C GLY A 259 -19.66 -23.45 -5.83
N TYR A 260 -20.52 -22.48 -5.47
CA TYR A 260 -20.12 -21.22 -4.84
C TYR A 260 -19.09 -20.39 -5.64
N ARG A 261 -19.19 -20.40 -6.98
CA ARG A 261 -18.26 -19.69 -7.88
C ARG A 261 -18.49 -18.18 -7.97
N ALA A 262 -19.61 -17.65 -7.48
CA ALA A 262 -19.84 -16.21 -7.42
C ALA A 262 -19.45 -15.67 -6.05
N ARG A 263 -18.37 -14.88 -5.98
CA ARG A 263 -17.76 -14.38 -4.73
C ARG A 263 -18.62 -13.34 -4.01
N GLY A 264 -19.30 -12.50 -4.78
CA GLY A 264 -20.13 -11.41 -4.26
C GLY A 264 -19.89 -10.09 -4.96
N ALA A 265 -20.76 -9.12 -4.65
CA ALA A 265 -20.75 -7.78 -5.22
C ALA A 265 -20.27 -6.73 -4.23
N THR A 266 -19.46 -5.81 -4.73
CA THR A 266 -19.02 -4.64 -3.98
C THR A 266 -19.93 -3.45 -4.27
N LEU A 267 -20.50 -2.88 -3.21
CA LEU A 267 -21.38 -1.72 -3.29
C LEU A 267 -20.59 -0.43 -3.11
N PHE A 268 -20.94 0.59 -3.89
CA PHE A 268 -20.30 1.90 -3.83
C PHE A 268 -20.46 2.56 -2.47
N THR A 269 -19.36 3.08 -1.92
CA THR A 269 -19.35 3.83 -0.65
C THR A 269 -18.97 5.30 -0.80
N SER A 270 -18.65 5.77 -2.02
CA SER A 270 -17.76 6.91 -2.34
C SER A 270 -17.69 8.13 -1.38
N GLY A 271 -16.45 8.47 -1.00
CA GLY A 271 -16.06 9.62 -0.17
C GLY A 271 -15.53 10.84 -0.92
N GLY A 272 -16.41 11.64 -1.55
CA GLY A 272 -16.14 13.07 -1.77
C GLY A 272 -15.92 13.55 -3.21
N GLY A 273 -16.99 13.52 -4.04
CA GLY A 273 -17.05 14.32 -5.27
C GLY A 273 -18.41 14.28 -5.98
N ASP A 274 -18.78 15.37 -6.67
CA ASP A 274 -20.08 15.55 -7.35
C ASP A 274 -20.42 14.46 -8.40
N ARG A 275 -19.41 13.74 -8.91
CA ARG A 275 -19.54 12.81 -10.03
C ARG A 275 -20.36 11.54 -9.71
N TRP A 276 -20.33 11.08 -8.44
CA TRP A 276 -20.98 9.82 -8.02
C TRP A 276 -21.93 10.00 -6.82
N LYS A 277 -22.41 11.23 -6.59
CA LYS A 277 -23.24 11.59 -5.43
C LYS A 277 -24.48 10.71 -5.22
N TRP A 278 -25.00 10.09 -6.30
CA TRP A 278 -26.17 9.23 -6.22
C TRP A 278 -25.90 7.81 -5.72
N PHE A 279 -24.63 7.41 -5.64
CA PHE A 279 -24.22 6.09 -5.17
C PHE A 279 -23.65 6.10 -3.74
N GLU A 280 -23.53 7.26 -3.10
CA GLU A 280 -22.88 7.38 -1.80
C GLU A 280 -23.55 6.52 -0.71
N THR A 281 -22.86 5.49 -0.25
CA THR A 281 -23.27 4.66 0.90
C THR A 281 -22.31 4.95 2.04
N ARG A 282 -22.77 5.65 3.08
CA ARG A 282 -21.95 6.06 4.23
C ARG A 282 -22.59 5.57 5.52
N HIS A 283 -22.02 5.92 6.66
CA HIS A 283 -22.68 5.66 7.93
C HIS A 283 -24.01 6.45 8.03
N PRO A 284 -25.12 5.84 8.50
CA PRO A 284 -25.22 4.48 9.05
C PRO A 284 -25.46 3.37 8.02
N GLU A 285 -25.84 3.70 6.78
CA GLU A 285 -26.33 2.77 5.77
C GLU A 285 -25.33 1.64 5.42
N ILE A 286 -24.03 1.95 5.43
CA ILE A 286 -22.97 0.95 5.19
C ILE A 286 -22.99 -0.17 6.23
N VAL A 287 -23.30 0.15 7.49
CA VAL A 287 -23.39 -0.85 8.57
C VAL A 287 -24.65 -1.70 8.40
N ASP A 288 -25.76 -1.11 7.97
CA ASP A 288 -26.99 -1.86 7.69
C ASP A 288 -26.80 -2.85 6.53
N LEU A 289 -26.07 -2.45 5.48
CA LEU A 289 -25.68 -3.34 4.39
C LEU A 289 -24.71 -4.43 4.85
N ALA A 290 -23.79 -4.15 5.77
CA ALA A 290 -22.92 -5.18 6.36
C ALA A 290 -23.71 -6.20 7.17
N ARG A 291 -24.73 -5.76 7.94
CA ARG A 291 -25.64 -6.67 8.65
C ARG A 291 -26.47 -7.54 7.69
N LEU A 292 -26.90 -6.98 6.56
CA LEU A 292 -27.52 -7.76 5.50
C LEU A 292 -26.53 -8.77 4.91
N ALA A 293 -25.28 -8.37 4.67
CA ALA A 293 -24.22 -9.24 4.17
C ALA A 293 -24.01 -10.47 5.07
N ALA A 294 -24.05 -10.29 6.40
CA ALA A 294 -23.89 -11.36 7.39
C ALA A 294 -24.98 -12.46 7.28
N LYS A 295 -26.16 -12.16 6.74
CA LYS A 295 -27.20 -13.17 6.46
C LYS A 295 -26.86 -14.05 5.25
N TYR A 296 -25.97 -13.59 4.38
CA TYR A 296 -25.57 -14.26 3.14
C TYR A 296 -24.03 -14.30 3.04
N PRO A 297 -23.35 -15.03 3.95
CA PRO A 297 -21.89 -15.10 3.96
C PRO A 297 -21.37 -15.74 2.67
N PRO A 298 -20.33 -15.17 2.02
CA PRO A 298 -19.65 -15.85 0.92
C PRO A 298 -19.10 -17.21 1.39
N LYS A 299 -19.06 -18.16 0.46
CA LYS A 299 -18.39 -19.45 0.69
C LYS A 299 -17.33 -19.64 -0.37
N LEU A 300 -16.28 -20.37 -0.02
CA LEU A 300 -15.22 -20.71 -0.97
C LEU A 300 -15.75 -21.72 -2.00
N PRO A 301 -15.30 -21.65 -3.27
CA PRO A 301 -15.75 -22.59 -4.28
C PRO A 301 -15.31 -24.03 -3.94
N SER A 302 -16.16 -25.02 -4.22
CA SER A 302 -15.86 -26.44 -3.93
C SER A 302 -14.91 -27.10 -4.93
N ASP A 303 -14.85 -26.55 -6.16
CA ASP A 303 -14.17 -27.12 -7.32
C ASP A 303 -13.10 -26.14 -7.87
N THR A 304 -12.27 -25.52 -7.02
CA THR A 304 -11.14 -24.75 -7.55
C THR A 304 -10.10 -25.70 -8.15
N LYS A 305 -9.57 -25.37 -9.33
CA LYS A 305 -8.29 -25.97 -9.75
C LYS A 305 -7.28 -25.71 -8.63
N PRO A 306 -6.32 -26.64 -8.38
CA PRO A 306 -5.23 -26.35 -7.48
C PRO A 306 -4.59 -25.00 -7.88
N PRO A 307 -4.27 -24.11 -6.93
CA PRO A 307 -3.52 -22.91 -7.24
C PRO A 307 -2.24 -23.32 -7.99
N ILE A 308 -1.74 -22.42 -8.85
CA ILE A 308 -0.51 -22.68 -9.61
C ILE A 308 0.70 -22.93 -8.66
N ASP A 309 0.65 -22.55 -7.37
CA ASP A 309 1.35 -23.13 -6.19
C ASP A 309 1.01 -22.31 -4.91
N PRO A 310 1.62 -22.59 -3.73
CA PRO A 310 1.13 -23.41 -2.61
C PRO A 310 -0.06 -22.77 -1.83
N PRO A 311 -0.71 -23.51 -0.93
CA PRO A 311 -1.81 -22.97 -0.11
C PRO A 311 -1.33 -21.80 0.75
N ASP A 312 -2.26 -20.88 1.05
CA ASP A 312 -2.07 -19.83 2.04
C ASP A 312 -1.35 -20.40 3.28
N PRO A 313 -0.37 -19.68 3.87
CA PRO A 313 0.20 -20.10 5.15
C PRO A 313 -0.96 -20.29 6.14
N PRO A 314 -0.98 -21.40 6.90
CA PRO A 314 -2.11 -21.72 7.76
C PRO A 314 -2.35 -20.57 8.73
N VAL A 315 -3.50 -19.91 8.58
CA VAL A 315 -4.00 -18.96 9.56
C VAL A 315 -4.52 -19.80 10.72
N ASP A 316 -3.87 -19.69 11.89
CA ASP A 316 -4.35 -20.32 13.12
C ASP A 316 -5.72 -19.73 13.50
N PRO A 317 -6.83 -20.49 13.39
CA PRO A 317 -8.15 -20.01 13.72
C PRO A 317 -8.34 -19.75 15.23
N ALA A 318 -7.39 -20.21 16.06
CA ALA A 318 -7.37 -20.06 17.51
C ALA A 318 -6.43 -18.94 18.00
N ALA A 319 -5.70 -18.25 17.10
CA ALA A 319 -4.90 -17.10 17.49
C ALA A 319 -5.83 -15.98 17.98
N PRO A 320 -5.71 -15.51 19.23
CA PRO A 320 -6.49 -14.38 19.69
C PRO A 320 -6.17 -13.17 18.80
N PRO A 321 -7.15 -12.33 18.42
CA PRO A 321 -6.87 -11.13 17.65
C PRO A 321 -5.78 -10.35 18.39
N ALA A 322 -4.67 -10.09 17.70
CA ALA A 322 -3.58 -9.33 18.28
C ALA A 322 -4.18 -8.01 18.80
N LYS A 323 -3.98 -7.70 20.09
CA LYS A 323 -4.28 -6.36 20.59
C LYS A 323 -3.25 -5.41 19.99
N VAL A 324 -3.60 -4.84 18.84
CA VAL A 324 -2.83 -3.81 18.16
C VAL A 324 -3.25 -2.47 18.76
N ASN A 325 -2.27 -1.66 19.17
CA ASN A 325 -2.51 -0.25 19.47
C ASN A 325 -2.40 0.52 18.16
N HIS A 326 -3.40 1.33 17.80
CA HIS A 326 -3.37 2.12 16.57
C HIS A 326 -3.00 3.58 16.86
N ALA A 327 -1.84 4.00 16.36
CA ALA A 327 -1.49 5.40 16.16
C ALA A 327 -1.89 5.81 14.75
N ILE A 328 -2.71 6.85 14.61
CA ILE A 328 -3.28 7.25 13.30
C ILE A 328 -2.61 8.50 12.78
N HIS A 329 -2.12 8.42 11.55
CA HIS A 329 -1.54 9.55 10.83
C HIS A 329 -2.46 9.93 9.66
N LEU A 330 -3.15 11.06 9.78
CA LEU A 330 -4.02 11.63 8.78
C LEU A 330 -3.24 12.58 7.87
N ILE A 331 -3.13 12.26 6.59
CA ILE A 331 -2.23 12.96 5.64
C ILE A 331 -2.98 13.54 4.43
N PRO A 332 -2.55 14.68 3.86
CA PRO A 332 -3.22 15.32 2.72
C PRO A 332 -3.33 14.41 1.49
N GLN A 333 -4.34 14.61 0.65
CA GLN A 333 -4.52 13.80 -0.58
C GLN A 333 -3.46 14.09 -1.65
N ASP A 334 -2.81 15.25 -1.60
CA ASP A 334 -1.75 15.69 -2.49
C ASP A 334 -0.35 15.36 -1.94
N THR A 335 -0.26 14.52 -0.90
CA THR A 335 1.02 14.03 -0.33
C THR A 335 1.86 13.38 -1.42
N SER A 336 3.11 13.83 -1.60
CA SER A 336 4.03 13.26 -2.59
C SER A 336 4.54 11.88 -2.17
N LEU A 337 5.14 11.14 -3.11
CA LEU A 337 5.77 9.85 -2.80
C LEU A 337 6.91 10.01 -1.80
N ASP A 338 7.67 11.09 -1.88
CA ASP A 338 8.77 11.40 -0.96
C ASP A 338 8.22 11.69 0.45
N GLU A 339 7.18 12.53 0.56
CA GLU A 339 6.53 12.86 1.82
C GLU A 339 5.92 11.62 2.51
N LEU A 340 5.35 10.71 1.72
CA LEU A 340 4.80 9.44 2.20
C LEU A 340 5.90 8.48 2.66
N THR A 341 7.00 8.40 1.91
CA THR A 341 8.19 7.60 2.26
C THR A 341 8.76 8.07 3.60
N MET A 342 8.97 9.38 3.75
CA MET A 342 9.46 10.00 4.99
C MET A 342 8.58 9.70 6.20
N LEU A 343 7.26 9.74 6.02
CA LEU A 343 6.31 9.38 7.06
C LEU A 343 6.36 7.90 7.42
N THR A 344 6.41 7.06 6.39
CA THR A 344 6.43 5.61 6.56
C THR A 344 7.66 5.22 7.35
N GLU A 345 8.85 5.66 6.92
CA GLU A 345 10.12 5.43 7.62
C GLU A 345 10.11 5.93 9.07
N ALA A 346 9.54 7.11 9.33
CA ALA A 346 9.52 7.69 10.67
C ALA A 346 8.61 6.95 11.66
N PHE A 347 7.52 6.29 11.23
CA PHE A 347 6.54 5.70 12.14
C PHE A 347 6.17 4.22 11.87
N HIS A 348 6.85 3.50 10.96
CA HIS A 348 6.68 2.05 10.70
C HIS A 348 7.66 1.06 11.38
N PRO A 349 8.17 1.21 12.63
CA PRO A 349 8.88 0.09 13.22
C PRO A 349 7.96 -1.07 13.62
N THR A 350 6.69 -0.86 14.02
CA THR A 350 5.76 -2.00 14.25
C THR A 350 4.24 -1.73 14.31
N LYS A 351 3.69 -0.52 14.55
CA LYS A 351 2.24 -0.35 14.89
C LYS A 351 1.60 1.02 14.60
N SER A 352 1.61 1.49 13.35
CA SER A 352 0.94 2.74 12.95
C SER A 352 0.08 2.54 11.70
N ALA A 353 -1.06 3.22 11.61
CA ALA A 353 -1.93 3.22 10.42
C ALA A 353 -1.97 4.63 9.82
N PHE A 354 -1.71 4.72 8.51
CA PHE A 354 -1.72 5.97 7.76
C PHE A 354 -2.98 6.03 6.92
N THR A 355 -3.72 7.13 7.01
CA THR A 355 -4.94 7.35 6.23
C THR A 355 -4.93 8.72 5.58
N TYR A 356 -5.46 8.79 4.37
CA TYR A 356 -5.68 10.04 3.64
C TYR A 356 -7.08 10.63 3.88
N SER A 357 -7.84 10.03 4.80
CA SER A 357 -9.25 10.33 5.02
C SER A 357 -9.53 10.61 6.49
N ALA A 358 -9.93 11.85 6.75
CA ALA A 358 -10.27 12.37 8.08
C ALA A 358 -11.41 11.58 8.71
N ASP A 359 -12.28 11.13 7.85
CA ASP A 359 -13.45 10.34 8.17
C ASP A 359 -13.08 8.96 8.74
N VAL A 360 -12.07 8.27 8.20
CA VAL A 360 -11.60 7.00 8.80
C VAL A 360 -10.70 7.23 10.00
N ALA A 361 -9.90 8.31 10.00
CA ALA A 361 -9.19 8.70 11.20
C ALA A 361 -10.18 8.89 12.38
N HIS A 362 -11.30 9.58 12.15
CA HIS A 362 -12.37 9.75 13.15
C HIS A 362 -12.99 8.44 13.58
N ALA A 363 -13.27 7.55 12.62
CA ALA A 363 -13.84 6.24 12.89
C ALA A 363 -12.99 5.41 13.86
N VAL A 364 -11.72 5.25 13.53
CA VAL A 364 -10.80 4.45 14.35
C VAL A 364 -10.60 5.14 15.70
N MET A 365 -10.48 6.48 15.73
CA MET A 365 -10.38 7.25 16.97
C MET A 365 -11.64 7.19 17.85
N TYR A 366 -12.82 6.94 17.32
CA TYR A 366 -14.02 6.87 18.15
C TYR A 366 -14.29 5.44 18.65
N TYR A 367 -14.12 4.43 17.78
CA TYR A 367 -14.59 3.07 18.05
C TYR A 367 -13.50 2.08 18.47
N ASP A 368 -12.22 2.38 18.23
CA ASP A 368 -11.15 1.52 18.71
C ASP A 368 -10.87 1.80 20.19
N THR A 369 -10.89 0.76 21.03
CA THR A 369 -10.55 0.85 22.45
C THR A 369 -9.04 0.81 22.70
N ASN A 370 -8.23 0.50 21.69
CA ASN A 370 -6.76 0.43 21.72
C ASN A 370 -6.11 1.57 20.91
N LYS A 371 -6.65 2.77 20.95
CA LYS A 371 -6.11 3.95 20.24
C LYS A 371 -5.10 4.72 21.10
N GLU A 372 -4.00 5.17 20.50
CA GLU A 372 -3.01 6.03 21.18
C GLU A 372 -3.16 7.52 20.83
N GLY A 373 -3.62 7.86 19.62
CA GLY A 373 -3.80 9.26 19.22
C GLY A 373 -3.98 9.47 17.72
N LEU A 374 -4.42 10.68 17.35
CA LEU A 374 -4.54 11.15 15.97
C LEU A 374 -3.52 12.23 15.69
N THR A 375 -2.70 12.04 14.67
CA THR A 375 -1.78 13.05 14.13
C THR A 375 -2.29 13.55 12.78
N ILE A 376 -2.52 14.84 12.61
CA ILE A 376 -2.96 15.47 11.36
C ILE A 376 -1.76 16.16 10.71
N TRP A 377 -1.42 15.78 9.49
CA TRP A 377 -0.31 16.34 8.74
C TRP A 377 -0.76 17.46 7.80
N GLU A 378 0.03 18.53 7.77
CA GLU A 378 -0.18 19.75 6.97
C GLU A 378 -1.64 20.22 6.97
N PRO A 379 -2.19 20.58 8.14
CA PRO A 379 -3.60 20.95 8.25
C PRO A 379 -4.01 22.07 7.27
N GLU A 380 -3.06 22.89 6.81
CA GLU A 380 -3.24 23.95 5.84
C GLU A 380 -3.44 23.46 4.39
N ARG A 381 -2.96 22.26 4.03
CA ARG A 381 -3.10 21.67 2.68
C ARG A 381 -4.47 21.03 2.42
N TRP A 382 -5.35 21.00 3.43
CA TRP A 382 -6.70 20.43 3.34
C TRP A 382 -7.73 21.35 2.66
N GLY A 383 -7.34 22.05 1.59
CA GLY A 383 -8.26 22.73 0.67
C GLY A 383 -9.19 23.78 1.29
N GLY A 384 -8.75 24.44 2.37
CA GLY A 384 -9.54 25.47 3.08
C GLY A 384 -10.57 24.93 4.08
N ALA A 385 -10.62 23.61 4.31
CA ALA A 385 -11.41 23.01 5.38
C ALA A 385 -10.66 23.05 6.71
N ASP A 386 -11.31 23.54 7.77
CA ASP A 386 -10.83 23.49 9.15
C ASP A 386 -10.86 22.04 9.68
N ILE A 387 -9.86 21.25 9.26
CA ILE A 387 -9.77 19.83 9.55
C ILE A 387 -9.55 19.57 11.04
N VAL A 388 -8.74 20.40 11.70
CA VAL A 388 -8.48 20.33 13.14
C VAL A 388 -9.76 20.59 13.92
N GLY A 389 -10.44 21.71 13.63
CA GLY A 389 -11.70 22.01 14.30
C GLY A 389 -12.81 21.00 13.96
N TRP A 390 -12.72 20.29 12.83
CA TRP A 390 -13.66 19.20 12.51
C TRP A 390 -13.54 18.04 13.50
N PHE A 391 -12.33 17.71 13.97
CA PHE A 391 -12.09 16.73 15.03
C PHE A 391 -12.39 17.29 16.43
N ASP A 392 -12.02 18.54 16.71
CA ASP A 392 -12.30 19.18 18.01
C ASP A 392 -13.80 19.22 18.31
N ARG A 393 -14.62 19.59 17.32
CA ARG A 393 -16.09 19.59 17.43
C ARG A 393 -16.69 18.22 17.72
N ARG A 394 -15.92 17.15 17.50
CA ARG A 394 -16.30 15.74 17.74
C ARG A 394 -15.62 15.16 18.98
N GLY A 395 -14.88 15.98 19.74
CA GLY A 395 -14.22 15.57 20.97
C GLY A 395 -13.04 14.62 20.77
N ILE A 396 -12.43 14.62 19.57
CA ILE A 396 -11.27 13.79 19.28
C ILE A 396 -10.01 14.65 19.39
N PRO A 397 -9.16 14.44 20.41
CA PRO A 397 -7.91 15.17 20.52
C PRO A 397 -6.98 14.75 19.38
N SER A 398 -6.49 15.75 18.64
CA SER A 398 -5.50 15.56 17.58
C SER A 398 -4.26 16.40 17.81
N VAL A 399 -3.11 15.88 17.39
CA VAL A 399 -1.85 16.63 17.28
C VAL A 399 -1.65 17.00 15.82
N THR A 400 -1.30 18.25 15.53
CA THR A 400 -0.94 18.66 14.16
C THR A 400 0.57 18.56 13.95
N ARG A 401 0.99 18.16 12.76
CA ARG A 401 2.39 18.16 12.30
C ARG A 401 2.48 18.65 10.87
N ARG A 402 3.67 19.04 10.41
CA ARG A 402 3.99 19.39 9.02
C ARG A 402 4.99 18.41 8.45
N PHE A 403 4.91 18.10 7.15
CA PHE A 403 5.98 17.37 6.45
C PHE A 403 7.29 18.15 6.51
N GLU A 404 7.23 19.48 6.62
CA GLU A 404 8.42 20.28 6.96
C GLU A 404 9.05 19.94 8.31
N GLU A 405 8.31 19.35 9.26
CA GLU A 405 8.91 18.78 10.47
C GLU A 405 9.67 17.49 10.20
N LEU A 406 9.45 16.87 9.02
CA LEU A 406 10.25 15.78 8.47
C LEU A 406 11.37 16.29 7.54
N THR A 407 11.12 17.34 6.72
CA THR A 407 12.08 17.87 5.71
C THR A 407 12.95 19.03 6.20
N ASN A 408 12.60 19.64 7.34
CA ASN A 408 13.33 20.75 7.96
C ASN A 408 13.63 20.41 9.43
N PRO A 409 14.57 19.50 9.67
CA PRO A 409 14.89 19.08 11.02
C PRO A 409 15.61 20.24 11.73
N LYS A 410 14.97 20.84 12.74
CA LYS A 410 15.77 21.02 13.96
C LYS A 410 16.08 19.58 14.38
N PRO A 411 17.34 19.14 14.35
CA PRO A 411 17.65 17.72 14.37
C PRO A 411 17.28 17.17 15.75
N PRO A 412 16.27 16.31 15.78
CA PRO A 412 16.55 14.93 16.14
C PRO A 412 15.79 13.87 15.31
N THR A 413 16.56 12.83 14.93
CA THR A 413 16.17 11.41 14.79
C THR A 413 15.37 10.93 13.57
N LEU A 414 15.77 11.29 12.34
CA LEU A 414 15.63 10.38 11.20
C LEU A 414 17.02 9.77 10.92
N TRP A 415 17.09 8.51 10.47
CA TRP A 415 18.29 7.67 10.26
C TRP A 415 18.90 6.97 11.49
N GLY A 416 18.40 7.20 12.70
CA GLY A 416 19.03 6.62 13.92
C GLY A 416 20.43 7.16 14.20
N ILE A 417 20.85 8.26 13.54
CA ILE A 417 22.09 8.99 13.84
C ILE A 417 21.87 9.88 15.06
N ASN A 418 22.52 9.58 16.18
CA ASN A 418 22.49 10.41 17.38
C ASN A 418 23.55 11.51 17.27
N PHE A 419 23.11 12.76 17.25
CA PHE A 419 23.99 13.92 17.13
C PHE A 419 24.60 14.32 18.49
N ILE A 420 25.64 13.61 18.92
CA ILE A 420 26.27 13.83 20.24
C ILE A 420 27.51 14.76 20.18
N VAL A 421 27.71 15.47 19.07
CA VAL A 421 28.86 16.36 18.81
C VAL A 421 29.14 17.35 19.95
N ASP A 422 28.08 17.88 20.57
CA ASP A 422 28.17 18.90 21.62
C ASP A 422 28.11 18.30 23.04
N GLU A 423 27.87 17.00 23.16
CA GLU A 423 27.79 16.27 24.43
C GLU A 423 29.11 15.61 24.83
N LEU A 424 30.00 15.39 23.85
CA LEU A 424 31.27 14.71 24.07
C LEU A 424 32.32 15.62 24.75
N PRO A 425 33.19 15.05 25.59
CA PRO A 425 34.35 15.75 26.16
C PRO A 425 35.17 16.50 25.12
N ARG A 426 35.56 17.74 25.44
CA ARG A 426 36.44 18.58 24.62
C ARG A 426 37.58 19.16 25.46
N HIS A 427 38.68 19.47 24.79
CA HIS A 427 39.81 20.14 25.43
C HIS A 427 39.44 21.57 25.84
N LEU A 428 39.96 22.03 26.98
CA LEU A 428 39.62 23.34 27.54
C LEU A 428 40.05 24.52 26.66
N THR A 429 41.16 24.37 25.93
CA THR A 429 41.78 25.49 25.18
C THR A 429 42.02 25.20 23.70
N LYS A 430 42.01 23.93 23.28
CA LYS A 430 42.35 23.56 21.90
C LYS A 430 41.08 23.46 21.08
N LYS A 431 41.16 23.86 19.82
CA LYS A 431 40.03 23.83 18.88
C LYS A 431 40.46 23.13 17.60
N TYR A 432 39.49 22.48 16.97
CA TYR A 432 39.70 21.93 15.64
C TYR A 432 39.84 23.05 14.60
N GLY A 433 40.63 22.78 13.56
CA GLY A 433 40.53 23.53 12.32
C GLY A 433 39.16 23.31 11.66
N GLN A 434 38.77 24.21 10.78
CA GLN A 434 37.55 24.10 9.98
C GLN A 434 37.90 24.08 8.48
N ARG A 435 37.04 23.47 7.67
CA ARG A 435 37.10 23.40 6.21
C ARG A 435 35.71 23.59 5.62
N ALA A 436 35.64 23.97 4.35
CA ALA A 436 34.41 23.85 3.60
C ALA A 436 34.09 22.37 3.37
N VAL A 437 32.81 22.03 3.32
CA VAL A 437 32.36 20.65 3.09
C VAL A 437 32.82 20.15 1.72
N THR A 438 32.86 21.03 0.72
CA THR A 438 33.36 20.75 -0.64
C THR A 438 34.85 20.43 -0.72
N GLU A 439 35.61 20.61 0.37
CA GLU A 439 37.01 20.18 0.45
C GLU A 439 37.15 18.72 0.91
N VAL A 440 36.04 18.06 1.27
CA VAL A 440 36.03 16.62 1.55
C VAL A 440 35.98 15.87 0.23
N ASP A 441 36.91 14.95 0.02
CA ASP A 441 36.96 14.11 -1.18
C ASP A 441 37.03 12.61 -0.86
N THR A 442 37.16 12.23 0.41
CA THR A 442 37.44 10.84 0.82
C THR A 442 36.75 10.50 2.15
N ILE A 443 36.14 9.32 2.24
CA ILE A 443 35.69 8.72 3.51
C ILE A 443 36.70 7.67 3.96
N VAL A 444 37.10 7.73 5.23
CA VAL A 444 38.02 6.78 5.84
C VAL A 444 37.29 5.93 6.88
N VAL A 445 37.29 4.62 6.70
CA VAL A 445 36.65 3.67 7.61
C VAL A 445 37.67 3.14 8.63
N HIS A 446 37.26 3.15 9.91
CA HIS A 446 38.05 2.78 11.07
C HIS A 446 37.37 1.69 11.90
N HIS A 447 38.15 1.10 12.81
CA HIS A 447 37.62 0.41 13.99
C HIS A 447 38.10 1.09 15.28
N SER A 448 37.44 0.84 16.40
CA SER A 448 37.84 1.37 17.71
C SER A 448 38.89 0.51 18.43
N ALA A 449 39.29 -0.62 17.84
CA ALA A 449 40.18 -1.63 18.42
C ALA A 449 39.67 -2.25 19.75
N GLY A 450 38.37 -2.17 20.01
CA GLY A 450 37.70 -2.91 21.08
C GLY A 450 36.84 -2.09 22.05
N SER A 451 36.90 -0.76 22.03
CA SER A 451 35.99 0.07 22.83
C SER A 451 34.62 0.19 22.16
N LEU A 452 33.55 0.00 22.93
CA LEU A 452 32.16 0.22 22.48
C LEU A 452 31.56 1.52 23.06
N ASP A 453 32.33 2.26 23.86
CA ASP A 453 31.89 3.48 24.52
C ASP A 453 32.51 4.71 23.87
N VAL A 454 31.68 5.49 23.19
CA VAL A 454 32.07 6.71 22.47
C VAL A 454 32.54 7.81 23.42
N VAL A 455 31.96 7.91 24.63
CA VAL A 455 32.37 8.88 25.65
C VAL A 455 33.74 8.52 26.20
N ALA A 456 34.01 7.23 26.42
CA ALA A 456 35.32 6.75 26.82
C ALA A 456 36.39 7.04 25.75
N ILE A 457 36.06 6.84 24.46
CA ILE A 457 36.95 7.18 23.33
C ILE A 457 37.23 8.69 23.29
N ALA A 458 36.20 9.53 23.45
CA ALA A 458 36.36 10.99 23.49
C ALA A 458 37.25 11.45 24.66
N ASN A 459 37.03 10.90 25.87
CA ASN A 459 37.87 11.18 27.03
C ASN A 459 39.33 10.77 26.80
N TYR A 460 39.57 9.59 26.22
CA TYR A 460 40.91 9.15 25.88
C TYR A 460 41.60 10.12 24.90
N HIS A 461 40.92 10.53 23.84
CA HIS A 461 41.45 11.50 22.87
C HIS A 461 41.77 12.86 23.49
N VAL A 462 40.93 13.37 24.40
CA VAL A 462 41.18 14.65 25.07
C VAL A 462 42.28 14.53 26.11
N SER A 463 42.16 13.58 27.04
CA SER A 463 43.02 13.51 28.23
C SER A 463 44.36 12.83 27.99
N SER A 464 44.42 11.86 27.08
CA SER A 464 45.65 11.10 26.81
C SER A 464 46.39 11.59 25.57
N ASN A 465 45.65 11.93 24.50
CA ASN A 465 46.27 12.40 23.24
C ASN A 465 46.38 13.93 23.16
N ASP A 466 45.83 14.67 24.13
CA ASP A 466 45.85 16.14 24.16
C ASP A 466 45.25 16.75 22.87
N TRP A 467 44.18 16.13 22.36
CA TRP A 467 43.45 16.58 21.17
C TRP A 467 42.26 17.48 21.53
N PRO A 468 41.77 18.33 20.61
CA PRO A 468 40.58 19.16 20.85
C PRO A 468 39.31 18.40 21.26
N GLY A 469 39.19 17.11 20.92
CA GLY A 469 38.03 16.26 21.17
C GLY A 469 38.21 14.85 20.57
N ILE A 470 37.10 14.15 20.30
CA ILE A 470 37.09 12.87 19.58
C ILE A 470 37.55 13.01 18.11
N GLY A 471 38.39 12.07 17.67
CA GLY A 471 38.99 12.10 16.32
C GLY A 471 38.07 11.73 15.16
N TYR A 472 36.93 11.08 15.40
CA TYR A 472 36.04 10.59 14.34
C TYR A 472 34.85 11.54 14.09
N HIS A 473 34.31 11.49 12.88
CA HIS A 473 33.10 12.23 12.50
C HIS A 473 31.84 11.44 12.86
N PHE A 474 31.88 10.12 12.67
CA PHE A 474 30.81 9.20 13.03
C PHE A 474 31.37 7.97 13.76
N CYS A 475 30.59 7.41 14.67
CA CYS A 475 30.82 6.11 15.30
C CYS A 475 29.60 5.21 15.07
N ILE A 476 29.80 3.94 14.73
CA ILE A 476 28.72 2.97 14.49
C ILE A 476 28.85 1.84 15.52
N HIS A 477 27.78 1.60 16.28
CA HIS A 477 27.71 0.55 17.29
C HIS A 477 27.41 -0.83 16.66
N PRO A 478 27.73 -1.95 17.35
CA PRO A 478 27.42 -3.29 16.86
C PRO A 478 25.92 -3.57 16.63
N ASP A 479 25.02 -2.79 17.22
CA ASP A 479 23.56 -2.92 17.04
C ASP A 479 23.01 -2.05 15.90
N GLY A 480 23.88 -1.42 15.09
CA GLY A 480 23.51 -0.55 13.98
C GLY A 480 23.23 0.90 14.37
N ARG A 481 23.32 1.26 15.66
CA ARG A 481 23.18 2.67 16.08
C ARG A 481 24.35 3.51 15.56
N ILE A 482 24.06 4.68 15.00
CA ILE A 482 25.09 5.61 14.50
C ILE A 482 25.14 6.82 15.43
N ASP A 483 26.32 7.29 15.81
CA ASP A 483 26.52 8.52 16.56
C ASP A 483 27.32 9.49 15.69
N GLN A 484 26.78 10.68 15.39
CA GLN A 484 27.58 11.76 14.82
C GLN A 484 28.36 12.44 15.93
N THR A 485 29.69 12.30 15.86
CA THR A 485 30.62 12.73 16.90
C THR A 485 31.38 14.00 16.53
N GLN A 486 31.47 14.37 15.25
CA GLN A 486 31.92 15.70 14.78
C GLN A 486 31.18 16.18 13.53
N ARG A 487 31.23 17.50 13.29
CA ARG A 487 30.67 18.15 12.08
C ARG A 487 31.55 17.87 10.87
N LEU A 488 30.96 17.73 9.68
CA LEU A 488 31.71 17.48 8.43
C LEU A 488 32.72 18.60 8.08
N THR A 489 32.46 19.83 8.53
CA THR A 489 33.38 20.98 8.40
C THR A 489 34.59 20.89 9.32
N THR A 490 34.64 19.94 10.24
CA THR A 490 35.69 19.84 11.25
C THR A 490 36.88 19.05 10.72
N ARG A 491 38.07 19.64 10.77
CA ARG A 491 39.32 18.92 10.55
C ARG A 491 39.65 18.10 11.81
N SER A 492 39.00 16.95 11.96
CA SER A 492 39.18 16.03 13.10
C SER A 492 40.47 15.20 12.94
N TYR A 493 40.85 14.40 13.93
CA TYR A 493 42.22 13.90 14.09
C TYR A 493 42.34 12.38 13.85
N HIS A 494 41.53 11.81 12.95
CA HIS A 494 41.47 10.35 12.75
C HIS A 494 42.55 9.76 11.82
N ALA A 495 43.06 10.52 10.85
CA ALA A 495 44.04 10.06 9.87
C ALA A 495 45.13 11.12 9.68
N GLY A 496 46.25 10.95 10.41
CA GLY A 496 47.37 11.90 10.38
C GLY A 496 47.86 12.18 8.96
N GLY A 497 47.94 13.46 8.58
CA GLY A 497 48.32 13.90 7.23
C GLY A 497 47.17 14.00 6.23
N HIS A 498 45.99 13.46 6.51
CA HIS A 498 44.85 13.41 5.60
C HIS A 498 43.57 14.10 6.13
N ASN A 499 43.60 14.53 7.39
CA ASN A 499 42.47 15.17 8.07
C ASN A 499 41.90 16.43 7.39
N ASP A 500 42.63 17.06 6.47
CA ASP A 500 42.17 18.28 5.79
C ASP A 500 41.09 18.01 4.73
N HIS A 501 41.05 16.80 4.17
CA HIS A 501 40.16 16.43 3.06
C HIS A 501 39.32 15.16 3.33
N THR A 502 39.44 14.55 4.52
CA THR A 502 38.75 13.30 4.86
C THR A 502 37.65 13.44 5.92
N VAL A 503 36.61 12.62 5.76
CA VAL A 503 35.67 12.25 6.82
C VAL A 503 36.02 10.88 7.38
N GLY A 504 35.76 10.65 8.67
CA GLY A 504 36.20 9.46 9.39
C GLY A 504 35.03 8.77 10.08
N ILE A 505 34.74 7.53 9.71
CA ILE A 505 33.69 6.69 10.27
C ILE A 505 34.35 5.57 11.08
N CYS A 506 33.96 5.38 12.34
CA CYS A 506 34.53 4.37 13.22
C CYS A 506 33.50 3.31 13.62
N LEU A 507 33.67 2.08 13.14
CA LEU A 507 32.92 0.93 13.61
C LEU A 507 33.45 0.52 15.00
N LEU A 508 32.58 0.51 16.00
CA LEU A 508 32.97 0.19 17.37
C LEU A 508 33.15 -1.32 17.53
N GLY A 509 34.39 -1.74 17.77
CA GLY A 509 34.77 -3.15 17.86
C GLY A 509 36.23 -3.38 17.47
N ASN A 510 36.60 -4.65 17.39
CA ASN A 510 37.92 -5.08 16.95
C ASN A 510 37.78 -6.14 15.86
N PHE A 511 38.02 -5.73 14.60
CA PHE A 511 37.82 -6.59 13.43
C PHE A 511 39.11 -7.20 12.88
N MET A 512 40.11 -7.43 13.74
CA MET A 512 41.33 -8.16 13.37
C MET A 512 41.07 -9.64 13.08
N LYS A 513 40.00 -10.23 13.65
CA LYS A 513 39.71 -11.67 13.54
C LYS A 513 38.30 -11.97 13.07
N GLU A 514 37.32 -11.18 13.51
CA GLU A 514 35.91 -11.34 13.16
C GLU A 514 35.41 -10.09 12.42
N PRO A 515 34.49 -10.21 11.45
CA PRO A 515 33.89 -9.07 10.78
C PRO A 515 32.95 -8.28 11.71
N PRO A 516 32.56 -7.05 11.34
CA PRO A 516 31.46 -6.34 12.00
C PRO A 516 30.14 -7.13 11.93
N THR A 517 29.19 -6.80 12.81
CA THR A 517 27.85 -7.38 12.79
C THR A 517 27.07 -6.96 11.54
N GLY A 518 26.05 -7.74 11.15
CA GLY A 518 25.22 -7.42 9.99
C GLY A 518 24.55 -6.05 10.13
N GLU A 519 24.05 -5.76 11.33
CA GLU A 519 23.40 -4.48 11.66
C GLU A 519 24.37 -3.29 11.56
N ALA A 520 25.64 -3.46 11.95
CA ALA A 520 26.66 -2.42 11.81
C ALA A 520 27.09 -2.21 10.34
N LEU A 521 27.09 -3.28 9.53
CA LEU A 521 27.36 -3.19 8.09
C LEU A 521 26.21 -2.51 7.35
N GLU A 522 24.95 -2.84 7.67
CA GLU A 522 23.77 -2.18 7.11
C GLU A 522 23.74 -0.69 7.48
N ALA A 523 24.07 -0.35 8.73
CA ALA A 523 24.18 1.05 9.17
C ALA A 523 25.34 1.80 8.48
N LEU A 524 26.45 1.11 8.20
CA LEU A 524 27.55 1.68 7.43
C LEU A 524 27.10 1.98 6.00
N ASP A 525 26.38 1.05 5.36
CA ASP A 525 25.88 1.19 3.99
C ASP A 525 24.95 2.41 3.86
N LEU A 526 23.95 2.50 4.74
CA LEU A 526 23.02 3.63 4.81
C LEU A 526 23.73 4.97 5.05
N LEU A 527 24.75 4.98 5.91
CA LEU A 527 25.54 6.18 6.18
C LEU A 527 26.37 6.61 4.97
N LEU A 528 26.92 5.65 4.22
CA LEU A 528 27.68 5.92 3.01
C LEU A 528 26.78 6.48 1.90
N ASP A 529 25.61 5.86 1.67
CA ASP A 529 24.60 6.36 0.73
C ASP A 529 24.20 7.79 1.07
N TYR A 530 23.88 8.07 2.33
CA TYR A 530 23.54 9.43 2.79
C TYR A 530 24.67 10.45 2.52
N LEU A 531 25.93 10.06 2.75
CA LEU A 531 27.07 10.93 2.48
C LEU A 531 27.34 11.08 0.97
N MET A 532 27.01 10.09 0.14
CA MET A 532 27.17 10.13 -1.32
C MET A 532 26.06 10.91 -2.02
N GLU A 533 24.80 10.78 -1.59
CA GLU A 533 23.66 11.53 -2.14
C GLU A 533 23.81 13.04 -1.96
N GLY A 534 24.49 13.46 -0.90
CA GLY A 534 24.86 14.87 -0.68
C GLY A 534 25.98 15.39 -1.59
N GLU A 535 26.41 14.61 -2.59
CA GLU A 535 27.55 14.86 -3.49
C GLU A 535 28.88 15.12 -2.75
N LEU A 536 29.03 14.65 -1.50
CA LEU A 536 30.28 14.84 -0.76
C LEU A 536 31.42 14.00 -1.34
N VAL A 537 31.13 12.77 -1.74
CA VAL A 537 32.11 11.76 -2.19
C VAL A 537 31.46 10.76 -3.16
N ASN A 538 32.29 10.05 -3.94
CA ASN A 538 31.83 8.93 -4.78
C ASN A 538 32.28 7.59 -4.17
N ALA A 539 31.67 6.47 -4.57
CA ALA A 539 32.02 5.14 -4.07
C ALA A 539 33.53 4.81 -4.16
N ASP A 540 34.19 5.24 -5.25
CA ASP A 540 35.62 5.05 -5.50
C ASP A 540 36.55 5.78 -4.51
N THR A 541 36.00 6.61 -3.63
CA THR A 541 36.75 7.45 -2.68
C THR A 541 36.59 7.02 -1.22
N ILE A 542 36.09 5.80 -0.99
CA ILE A 542 36.04 5.20 0.33
C ILE A 542 37.29 4.34 0.56
N SER A 543 38.00 4.62 1.65
CA SER A 543 39.31 4.01 1.94
C SER A 543 39.36 3.39 3.33
N PRO A 544 39.97 2.21 3.53
CA PRO A 544 40.33 1.75 4.86
C PRO A 544 41.45 2.63 5.44
N HIS A 545 41.50 2.82 6.76
CA HIS A 545 42.52 3.64 7.40
C HIS A 545 43.97 3.21 7.07
N ARG A 546 44.25 1.90 7.00
CA ARG A 546 45.59 1.37 6.66
C ARG A 546 46.12 1.77 5.28
N ALA A 547 45.24 2.17 4.35
CA ALA A 547 45.66 2.60 3.03
C ALA A 547 46.26 4.01 3.05
N LEU A 548 45.96 4.82 4.08
CA LEU A 548 46.45 6.19 4.24
C LEU A 548 47.55 6.31 5.30
N VAL A 549 47.46 5.53 6.38
CA VAL A 549 48.37 5.63 7.54
C VAL A 549 48.90 4.24 7.90
N GLN A 550 50.13 4.16 8.44
CA GLN A 550 50.71 2.90 8.91
C GLN A 550 49.98 2.40 10.16
N THR A 551 48.94 1.59 9.96
CA THR A 551 48.09 1.01 11.02
C THR A 551 47.47 -0.31 10.56
N ALA A 552 47.00 -1.13 11.51
CA ALA A 552 46.20 -2.33 11.21
C ALA A 552 44.69 -2.03 11.04
N CYS A 553 44.25 -0.81 11.34
CA CYS A 553 42.87 -0.35 11.25
C CYS A 553 42.37 -0.32 9.78
N PRO A 554 41.12 -0.73 9.45
CA PRO A 554 40.02 -1.16 10.34
C PRO A 554 40.01 -2.66 10.70
N GLY A 555 41.13 -3.38 10.55
CA GLY A 555 41.29 -4.77 10.98
C GLY A 555 41.38 -5.77 9.84
N ASP A 556 42.12 -6.87 10.01
CA ASP A 556 42.49 -7.80 8.92
C ASP A 556 41.32 -8.48 8.19
N THR A 557 40.10 -8.40 8.73
CA THR A 557 38.90 -8.94 8.07
C THR A 557 38.32 -8.04 6.98
N TRP A 558 38.83 -6.82 6.74
CA TRP A 558 38.29 -5.86 5.76
C TRP A 558 37.85 -6.47 4.42
N GLU A 559 38.73 -7.25 3.78
CA GLU A 559 38.45 -7.88 2.48
C GLU A 559 37.30 -8.91 2.50
N GLN A 560 36.84 -9.31 3.69
CA GLN A 560 35.74 -10.26 3.85
C GLN A 560 34.36 -9.58 3.80
N TRP A 561 34.29 -8.30 4.17
CA TRP A 561 33.02 -7.57 4.34
C TRP A 561 32.95 -6.28 3.53
N TRP A 562 34.06 -5.83 2.96
CA TRP A 562 34.07 -4.76 1.98
C TRP A 562 33.89 -5.35 0.57
N ILE A 563 32.67 -5.31 0.03
CA ILE A 563 32.28 -5.98 -1.25
C ILE A 563 31.98 -4.94 -2.35
N TRP A 564 32.34 -3.68 -2.13
CA TRP A 564 32.15 -2.57 -3.08
C TRP A 564 33.28 -2.46 -4.09
#